data_AF-A0AAV4P721-F1
#
_entry.id   AF-A0AAV4P721-F1
#
_cell.length_a   1.000
_cell.length_b   1.000
_cell.length_c   1.000
_cell.angle_alpha   90.00
_cell.angle_beta   90.00
_cell.angle_gamma   90.00
#
_symmetry.space_group_name_H-M   'P 1'
#
loop_
_entity.id
_entity.type
_entity.pdbx_description
1 polymer ?
#
loop_
_entity_poly.entity_id
_entity_poly.type
_entity_poly.pdbx_seq_one_letter_code
_entity_poly.pdbx_strand_id
1 'polypeptide(L)'
;MFSECHISLNDRQISSESNYAYKTYIQSTLFHSESSQKNFLRAGMFYKDTAEAFDDLDLTATGKNLGLKQRLERVKNGKSFDMCGILHTDLCAC
;
A
#
# COMPACT_ATOMS: atom_id res chain seq x y z
N MET A 1 2.59 9.55 -9.27
CA MET A 1 3.70 8.99 -10.06
C MET A 1 4.85 8.68 -9.10
N PHE A 2 5.77 7.81 -9.48
CA PHE A 2 7.14 7.87 -8.97
C PHE A 2 8.09 7.90 -10.16
N SER A 3 9.28 8.49 -10.00
CA SER A 3 10.30 8.49 -11.05
C SER A 3 10.85 7.08 -11.21
N GLU A 4 11.79 6.63 -10.38
CA GLU A 4 12.42 5.32 -10.56
C GLU A 4 13.01 4.69 -9.23
N CYS A 5 12.67 3.43 -8.85
CA CYS A 5 13.34 2.47 -7.91
C CYS A 5 13.66 1.01 -8.43
N HIS A 6 14.90 0.54 -8.29
CA HIS A 6 15.40 -0.83 -8.54
C HIS A 6 15.21 -1.86 -7.40
N ILE A 7 15.02 -3.15 -7.77
CA ILE A 7 14.82 -4.33 -6.89
C ILE A 7 15.48 -5.56 -7.56
N SER A 8 16.00 -6.53 -6.80
CA SER A 8 16.54 -7.81 -7.30
C SER A 8 16.08 -9.02 -6.46
N LEU A 9 16.03 -10.21 -7.07
CA LEU A 9 15.75 -11.50 -6.40
C LEU A 9 16.64 -12.59 -7.00
N ASN A 10 17.32 -13.37 -6.16
CA ASN A 10 18.31 -14.39 -6.57
C ASN A 10 19.33 -13.83 -7.60
N ASP A 11 19.96 -12.71 -7.24
CA ASP A 11 20.95 -11.96 -8.04
C ASP A 11 20.49 -11.48 -9.43
N ARG A 12 19.20 -11.63 -9.75
CA ARG A 12 18.58 -11.07 -10.96
C ARG A 12 17.79 -9.81 -10.61
N GLN A 13 18.14 -8.70 -11.25
CA GLN A 13 17.39 -7.43 -11.14
C GLN A 13 15.99 -7.60 -11.74
N ILE A 14 14.96 -7.28 -10.94
CA ILE A 14 13.53 -7.48 -11.24
C ILE A 14 12.69 -6.21 -11.19
N SER A 15 13.24 -5.05 -10.82
CA SER A 15 12.71 -3.79 -11.33
C SER A 15 13.79 -3.02 -12.09
N SER A 16 13.45 -2.59 -13.31
CA SER A 16 13.97 -1.33 -13.85
C SER A 16 13.64 -0.25 -12.84
N GLU A 17 14.37 0.86 -12.85
CA GLU A 17 14.30 1.76 -11.72
C GLU A 17 12.80 2.22 -11.64
N SER A 18 12.18 2.83 -12.65
CA SER A 18 10.77 3.14 -13.00
C SER A 18 9.52 2.99 -12.08
N ASN A 19 9.54 2.37 -10.89
CA ASN A 19 8.38 1.69 -10.30
C ASN A 19 8.34 1.61 -8.75
N TYR A 20 8.63 2.70 -8.03
CA TYR A 20 8.53 2.75 -6.55
C TYR A 20 7.16 2.37 -5.95
N ALA A 21 6.03 2.55 -6.67
CA ALA A 21 4.73 2.10 -6.16
C ALA A 21 4.72 0.57 -5.92
N TYR A 22 5.46 -0.16 -6.76
CA TYR A 22 5.74 -1.58 -6.56
C TYR A 22 6.77 -1.78 -5.43
N LYS A 23 7.80 -0.92 -5.29
CA LYS A 23 8.73 -0.96 -4.15
C LYS A 23 8.00 -0.87 -2.80
N THR A 24 7.13 0.12 -2.60
CA THR A 24 6.39 0.32 -1.35
C THR A 24 5.45 -0.84 -1.07
N TYR A 25 4.76 -1.34 -2.09
CA TYR A 25 3.89 -2.51 -1.96
C TYR A 25 4.67 -3.79 -1.61
N ILE A 26 5.79 -4.04 -2.30
CA ILE A 26 6.70 -5.18 -2.05
C ILE A 26 7.33 -5.06 -0.67
N GLN A 27 7.80 -3.88 -0.25
CA GLN A 27 8.36 -3.66 1.09
C GLN A 27 7.31 -3.92 2.17
N SER A 28 6.13 -3.32 2.04
CA SER A 28 5.02 -3.51 2.99
C SER A 28 4.54 -4.96 3.09
N THR A 29 4.64 -5.73 2.00
CA THR A 29 4.09 -7.09 1.91
C THR A 29 5.11 -8.20 2.21
N LEU A 30 6.38 -8.05 1.79
CA LEU A 30 7.41 -9.08 1.87
C LEU A 30 8.48 -8.83 2.95
N PHE A 31 8.84 -7.57 3.21
CA PHE A 31 9.89 -7.23 4.18
C PHE A 31 9.37 -6.90 5.58
N HIS A 32 8.04 -6.81 5.76
CA HIS A 32 7.38 -6.70 7.06
C HIS A 32 6.63 -7.98 7.44
N SER A 33 6.86 -8.47 8.66
CA SER A 33 6.10 -9.58 9.25
C SER A 33 4.60 -9.23 9.39
N GLU A 34 3.74 -10.24 9.50
CA GLU A 34 2.29 -10.00 9.71
C GLU A 34 2.00 -9.11 10.93
N SER A 35 2.77 -9.24 12.01
CA SER A 35 2.62 -8.39 13.20
C SER A 35 2.98 -6.94 12.91
N SER A 36 4.01 -6.70 12.09
CA SER A 36 4.38 -5.36 11.62
C SER A 36 3.34 -4.78 10.64
N GLN A 37 2.72 -5.62 9.80
CA GLN A 37 1.62 -5.20 8.90
C GLN A 37 0.36 -4.80 9.69
N LYS A 38 0.01 -5.57 10.73
CA LYS A 38 -1.17 -5.34 11.57
C LYS A 38 -1.01 -4.14 12.52
N ASN A 39 0.22 -3.77 12.90
CA ASN A 39 0.52 -2.69 13.84
C ASN A 39 1.11 -1.44 13.15
N PHE A 40 2.36 -1.51 12.67
CA PHE A 40 3.10 -0.35 12.19
C PHE A 40 2.54 0.17 10.87
N LEU A 41 2.39 -0.68 9.85
CA LEU A 41 1.88 -0.26 8.54
C LEU A 41 0.39 0.14 8.60
N ARG A 42 -0.33 -0.30 9.63
CA ARG A 42 -1.71 0.11 9.91
C ARG A 42 -1.84 1.61 10.22
N ALA A 43 -0.81 2.21 10.81
CA ALA A 43 -0.74 3.66 11.03
C ALA A 43 -0.61 4.45 9.71
N GLY A 44 -0.07 3.83 8.65
CA GLY A 44 -0.05 4.37 7.29
C GLY A 44 -1.25 3.95 6.42
N MET A 45 -2.36 3.49 7.04
CA MET A 45 -3.51 2.92 6.32
C MET A 45 -3.17 1.78 5.35
N PHE A 46 -2.19 0.93 5.70
CA PHE A 46 -1.98 -0.33 4.98
C PHE A 46 -3.05 -1.37 5.37
N TYR A 47 -3.79 -1.80 4.35
CA TYR A 47 -4.80 -2.84 4.41
C TYR A 47 -4.56 -3.72 3.19
N LYS A 48 -4.25 -5.01 3.41
CA LYS A 48 -4.05 -5.94 2.31
C LYS A 48 -5.39 -6.16 1.61
N ASP A 49 -5.42 -5.88 0.32
CA ASP A 49 -6.62 -6.05 -0.51
C ASP A 49 -6.87 -7.53 -0.82
N THR A 50 -8.11 -7.85 -1.17
CA THR A 50 -8.52 -9.23 -1.48
C THR A 50 -7.88 -9.67 -2.80
N ALA A 51 -7.23 -10.84 -2.80
CA ALA A 51 -6.71 -11.44 -4.03
C ALA A 51 -7.83 -11.62 -5.06
N GLU A 52 -7.51 -11.45 -6.35
CA GLU A 52 -8.46 -11.52 -7.49
C GLU A 52 -9.56 -10.44 -7.48
N ALA A 53 -9.56 -9.52 -6.50
CA ALA A 53 -10.51 -8.43 -6.36
C ALA A 53 -9.83 -7.10 -6.02
N PHE A 54 -8.58 -6.91 -6.46
CA PHE A 54 -7.86 -5.65 -6.28
C PHE A 54 -8.56 -4.48 -7.03
N ASP A 55 -8.97 -4.73 -8.27
CA ASP A 55 -9.65 -3.77 -9.15
C ASP A 55 -11.14 -3.57 -8.80
N ASP A 56 -11.64 -4.26 -7.77
CA ASP A 56 -13.02 -4.09 -7.32
C ASP A 56 -13.16 -2.83 -6.46
N LEU A 57 -13.67 -1.77 -7.09
CA LEU A 57 -13.94 -0.47 -6.49
C LEU A 57 -15.35 -0.35 -5.87
N ASP A 58 -16.14 -1.44 -5.79
CA ASP A 58 -17.44 -1.42 -5.15
C ASP A 58 -17.31 -1.17 -3.62
N LEU A 59 -17.71 0.04 -3.21
CA LEU A 59 -17.72 0.47 -1.81
C LEU A 59 -18.95 -0.03 -1.02
N THR A 60 -19.93 -0.66 -1.68
CA THR A 60 -21.15 -1.17 -1.04
C THR A 60 -20.92 -2.52 -0.35
N ALA A 61 -21.96 -3.06 0.31
CA ALA A 61 -21.86 -4.34 1.00
C ALA A 61 -21.40 -5.51 0.10
N THR A 62 -21.63 -5.46 -1.23
CA THR A 62 -21.26 -6.51 -2.19
C THR A 62 -19.80 -6.53 -2.64
N GLY A 63 -19.08 -5.42 -2.51
CA GLY A 63 -17.69 -5.34 -2.99
C GLY A 63 -16.75 -6.37 -2.38
N LYS A 64 -15.91 -6.97 -3.22
CA LYS A 64 -15.03 -8.08 -2.84
C LYS A 64 -13.72 -7.59 -2.23
N ASN A 65 -13.32 -6.34 -2.48
CA ASN A 65 -12.11 -5.74 -1.88
C ASN A 65 -12.32 -5.36 -0.40
N LEU A 66 -11.95 -6.27 0.50
CA LEU A 66 -12.09 -6.07 1.95
C LEU A 66 -11.09 -5.03 2.48
N GLY A 67 -9.91 -4.90 1.87
CA GLY A 67 -8.91 -3.92 2.27
C GLY A 67 -9.33 -2.48 1.95
N LEU A 68 -9.98 -2.27 0.79
CA LEU A 68 -10.61 -1.01 0.43
C LEU A 68 -11.75 -0.63 1.40
N LYS A 69 -12.64 -1.57 1.72
CA LYS A 69 -13.73 -1.36 2.69
C LYS A 69 -13.23 -0.94 4.06
N GLN A 70 -12.22 -1.62 4.58
CA GLN A 70 -11.67 -1.30 5.90
C GLN A 70 -10.94 0.06 5.93
N ARG A 71 -10.39 0.53 4.80
CA ARG A 71 -9.88 1.91 4.65
C ARG A 71 -11.02 2.93 4.66
N LEU A 72 -12.08 2.70 3.88
CA LEU A 72 -13.27 3.57 3.85
C LEU A 72 -13.90 3.74 5.23
N GLU A 73 -14.06 2.65 5.98
CA GLU A 73 -14.64 2.65 7.33
C GLU A 73 -13.88 3.54 8.34
N ARG A 74 -12.59 3.81 8.11
CA ARG A 74 -11.79 4.72 8.95
C ARG A 74 -12.06 6.20 8.66
N VAL A 75 -12.30 6.57 7.40
CA VAL A 75 -12.48 7.96 6.95
C VAL A 75 -13.93 8.37 6.69
N LYS A 76 -14.88 7.42 6.72
CA LYS A 76 -16.31 7.70 6.49
C LYS A 76 -16.86 8.78 7.42
N ASN A 77 -17.88 9.48 6.94
CA ASN A 77 -18.56 10.58 7.63
C ASN A 77 -17.63 11.77 7.94
N GLY A 78 -16.62 12.01 7.09
CA GLY A 78 -15.72 13.17 7.22
C GLY A 78 -14.68 13.04 8.33
N LYS A 79 -14.33 11.81 8.76
CA LYS A 79 -13.28 11.58 9.75
C LYS A 79 -11.91 11.83 9.11
N SER A 80 -11.15 12.76 9.69
CA SER A 80 -9.70 12.83 9.45
C SER A 80 -9.00 11.62 10.06
N PHE A 81 -7.93 11.16 9.40
CA PHE A 81 -7.05 10.12 9.91
C PHE A 81 -5.61 10.52 9.58
N ASP A 82 -4.84 10.86 10.62
CA ASP A 82 -3.44 11.22 10.46
C ASP A 82 -2.62 9.95 10.22
N MET A 83 -2.01 9.87 9.04
CA MET A 83 -1.21 8.72 8.65
C MET A 83 0.24 8.87 9.12
N CYS A 84 0.67 7.98 10.01
CA CYS A 84 2.06 7.88 10.45
C CYS A 84 2.76 6.72 9.74
N GLY A 85 3.77 7.01 8.95
CA GLY A 85 4.55 6.03 8.21
C GLY A 85 5.70 6.68 7.45
N ILE A 86 6.50 5.87 6.75
CA ILE A 86 7.54 6.39 5.85
C ILE A 86 6.84 7.02 4.65
N LEU A 87 6.78 8.34 4.63
CA LEU A 87 6.41 9.14 3.48
C LEU A 87 7.54 9.02 2.44
N HIS A 88 7.39 8.10 1.49
CA HIS A 88 8.22 8.00 0.29
C HIS A 88 7.94 9.21 -0.62
N THR A 89 8.41 10.38 -0.17
CA THR A 89 8.07 11.73 -0.66
C THR A 89 9.09 12.28 -1.65
N ASP A 90 9.91 11.39 -2.21
CA ASP A 90 10.96 11.57 -3.21
C ASP A 90 10.47 12.24 -4.54
N LEU A 91 9.20 12.65 -4.62
CA LEU A 91 8.56 13.34 -5.75
C LEU A 91 7.90 14.68 -5.43
N CYS A 92 7.91 15.12 -4.18
CA CYS A 92 7.38 16.44 -3.80
C CYS A 92 8.50 17.50 -3.70
N ALA A 93 9.55 17.35 -4.52
CA ALA A 93 10.47 18.42 -4.88
C ALA A 93 10.29 18.72 -6.38
N CYS A 94 10.06 19.99 -6.70
CA CYS A 94 10.05 20.51 -8.07
C CYS A 94 11.48 20.63 -8.63
#